data_AF-A0A6G3UIP9-F1
#
_entry.id   AF-A0A6G3UIP9-F1
#
_cell.length_a   1.000
_cell.length_b   1.000
_cell.length_c   1.000
_cell.angle_alpha   90.00
_cell.angle_beta   90.00
_cell.angle_gamma   90.00
#
_symmetry.space_group_name_H-M   'P 1'
#
loop_
_entity.id
_entity.type
_entity.pdbx_description
1 polymer ?
#
loop_
_entity_poly.entity_id
_entity_poly.type
_entity_poly.pdbx_seq_one_letter_code
_entity_poly.pdbx_strand_id
1 'polypeptide(L)'
;PDAELYAVVHSGDTDLVAAYERAARGEAVRARLAADPGYAADCFTVWTAHPHAGPVWSAAASKLLDEVLRPVVRKLPPDRVAAVEEAVGSSGSSGRAEAFRDWNRRERRTLGRLGRRIAGRVRRG
;
A
#
# COMPACT_ATOMS: atom_id res chain seq x y z
N PRO A 1 -0.88 15.30 -11.78
CA PRO A 1 -1.69 14.27 -11.07
C PRO A 1 -1.98 14.62 -9.59
N ASP A 2 -1.07 15.31 -8.90
CA ASP A 2 -1.23 15.67 -7.48
C ASP A 2 -2.42 16.60 -7.15
N ALA A 3 -2.73 17.57 -8.01
CA ALA A 3 -3.78 18.57 -7.71
C ALA A 3 -5.20 17.98 -7.69
N GLU A 4 -5.48 16.99 -8.55
CA GLU A 4 -6.78 16.31 -8.61
C GLU A 4 -6.98 15.35 -7.44
N LEU A 5 -5.89 14.70 -6.99
CA LEU A 5 -5.90 13.86 -5.78
C LEU A 5 -6.10 14.71 -4.52
N TYR A 6 -5.54 15.91 -4.45
CA TYR A 6 -5.74 16.81 -3.31
C TYR A 6 -7.22 17.19 -3.13
N ALA A 7 -7.94 17.49 -4.22
CA ALA A 7 -9.37 17.78 -4.18
C ALA A 7 -10.21 16.58 -3.74
N VAL A 8 -9.89 15.37 -4.23
CA VAL A 8 -10.58 14.13 -3.82
C VAL A 8 -10.33 13.81 -2.34
N VAL A 9 -9.07 13.90 -1.91
CA VAL A 9 -8.62 13.58 -0.55
C VAL A 9 -9.22 14.55 0.48
N HIS A 10 -9.44 15.83 0.12
CA HIS A 10 -10.07 16.82 1.02
C HIS A 10 -11.58 16.98 0.83
N SER A 11 -12.19 16.38 -0.20
CA SER A 11 -13.65 16.46 -0.41
C SER A 11 -14.47 15.72 0.66
N GLY A 12 -13.87 14.74 1.34
CA GLY A 12 -14.59 13.86 2.29
C GLY A 12 -15.65 12.98 1.63
N ASP A 13 -15.73 12.98 0.30
CA ASP A 13 -16.75 12.29 -0.47
C ASP A 13 -16.43 10.78 -0.53
N THR A 14 -17.27 9.99 0.14
CA THR A 14 -17.15 8.54 0.21
C THR A 14 -17.27 7.88 -1.16
N ASP A 15 -18.07 8.44 -2.06
CA ASP A 15 -18.29 7.87 -3.39
C ASP A 15 -17.10 8.14 -4.30
N LEU A 16 -16.46 9.31 -4.17
CA LEU A 16 -15.19 9.60 -4.86
C LEU A 16 -14.06 8.71 -4.35
N VAL A 17 -13.94 8.49 -3.03
CA VAL A 17 -12.94 7.56 -2.47
C VAL A 17 -13.22 6.12 -2.94
N ALA A 18 -14.48 5.69 -2.95
CA ALA A 18 -14.86 4.35 -3.41
C ALA A 18 -14.62 4.15 -4.92
N ALA A 19 -14.86 5.19 -5.75
CA ALA A 19 -14.57 5.16 -7.17
C ALA A 19 -13.07 5.06 -7.43
N TYR A 20 -12.25 5.86 -6.72
CA TYR A 20 -10.80 5.77 -6.77
C TYR A 20 -10.30 4.38 -6.36
N GLU A 21 -10.82 3.85 -5.25
CA GLU A 21 -10.51 2.51 -4.78
C GLU A 21 -10.80 1.41 -5.80
N ARG A 22 -11.92 1.52 -6.52
CA ARG A 22 -12.29 0.56 -7.57
C ARG A 22 -11.34 0.66 -8.77
N ALA A 23 -11.01 1.88 -9.19
CA ALA A 23 -10.06 2.12 -10.27
C ALA A 23 -8.65 1.61 -9.92
N ALA A 24 -8.17 1.88 -8.69
CA ALA A 24 -6.87 1.46 -8.20
C ALA A 24 -6.73 -0.07 -8.07
N ARG A 25 -7.83 -0.81 -7.92
CA ARG A 25 -7.84 -2.28 -7.90
C ARG A 25 -7.82 -2.91 -9.30
N GLY A 26 -7.94 -2.11 -10.36
CA GLY A 26 -7.97 -2.58 -11.75
C GLY A 26 -6.68 -3.30 -12.17
N GLU A 27 -6.82 -4.22 -13.12
CA GLU A 27 -5.70 -5.02 -13.64
C GLU A 27 -4.61 -4.16 -14.29
N ALA A 28 -5.00 -3.11 -15.01
CA ALA A 28 -4.07 -2.16 -15.62
C ALA A 28 -3.17 -1.47 -14.58
N VAL A 29 -3.72 -1.13 -13.41
CA VAL A 29 -2.95 -0.55 -12.29
C VAL A 29 -1.99 -1.59 -11.72
N ARG A 30 -2.43 -2.84 -11.54
CA ARG A 30 -1.57 -3.92 -11.04
C ARG A 30 -0.41 -4.23 -12.00
N ALA A 31 -0.67 -4.26 -13.31
CA ALA A 31 0.36 -4.45 -14.33
C ALA A 31 1.37 -3.29 -14.30
N ARG A 32 0.89 -2.05 -14.17
CA ARG A 32 1.74 -0.86 -14.09
C ARG A 32 2.59 -0.85 -12.81
N LEU A 33 2.01 -1.19 -11.67
CA LEU A 33 2.74 -1.34 -10.39
C LEU A 33 3.86 -2.38 -10.47
N ALA A 34 3.67 -3.44 -11.28
CA ALA A 34 4.69 -4.48 -11.46
C ALA A 34 5.79 -4.06 -12.45
N ALA A 35 5.44 -3.25 -13.45
CA ALA A 35 6.34 -2.84 -14.53
C ALA A 35 7.18 -1.60 -14.19
N ASP A 36 6.63 -0.67 -13.40
CA ASP A 36 7.21 0.65 -13.15
C ASP A 36 7.43 0.88 -11.64
N PRO A 37 8.69 0.79 -11.17
CA PRO A 37 9.04 1.07 -9.78
C PRO A 37 8.74 2.51 -9.34
N GLY A 38 8.81 3.48 -10.23
CA GLY A 38 8.49 4.88 -9.94
C GLY A 38 7.00 5.06 -9.67
N TYR A 39 6.16 4.46 -10.50
CA TYR A 39 4.71 4.44 -10.27
C TYR A 39 4.33 3.78 -8.93
N ALA A 40 5.00 2.68 -8.56
CA ALA A 40 4.79 2.04 -7.27
C ALA A 40 5.21 2.94 -6.08
N ALA A 41 6.31 3.68 -6.23
CA ALA A 41 6.78 4.65 -5.24
C ALA A 41 5.83 5.83 -5.07
N ASP A 42 5.27 6.33 -6.17
CA ASP A 42 4.26 7.40 -6.16
C ASP A 42 2.99 6.95 -5.45
N CYS A 43 2.46 5.75 -5.77
CA CYS A 43 1.30 5.20 -5.09
C CYS A 43 1.54 5.03 -3.58
N PHE A 44 2.70 4.51 -3.18
CA PHE A 44 3.07 4.43 -1.76
C PHE A 44 3.08 5.81 -1.10
N THR A 45 3.68 6.80 -1.77
CA THR A 45 3.78 8.17 -1.27
C THR A 45 2.40 8.80 -1.11
N VAL A 46 1.53 8.69 -2.10
CA VAL A 46 0.16 9.23 -2.06
C VAL A 46 -0.67 8.61 -0.93
N TRP A 47 -0.64 7.28 -0.79
CA TRP A 47 -1.42 6.57 0.22
C TRP A 47 -0.87 6.74 1.64
N THR A 48 0.37 7.18 1.80
CA THR A 48 0.98 7.44 3.12
C THR A 48 1.11 8.92 3.46
N ALA A 49 0.94 9.83 2.49
CA ALA A 49 1.15 11.27 2.68
C ALA A 49 0.08 11.96 3.54
N HIS A 50 -1.13 11.42 3.61
CA HIS A 50 -2.27 12.10 4.24
C HIS A 50 -2.96 11.26 5.31
N PRO A 51 -2.29 10.93 6.44
CA PRO A 51 -2.92 10.20 7.55
C PRO A 51 -4.06 11.01 8.22
N HIS A 52 -4.15 12.31 7.94
CA HIS A 52 -5.13 13.24 8.51
C HIS A 52 -6.26 13.63 7.56
N ALA A 53 -6.33 13.10 6.33
CA ALA A 53 -7.39 13.41 5.38
C ALA A 53 -8.75 12.74 5.69
N GLY A 54 -9.02 12.51 6.98
CA GLY A 54 -10.25 11.91 7.46
C GLY A 54 -10.22 10.37 7.50
N PRO A 55 -11.10 9.76 8.32
CA PRO A 55 -11.11 8.32 8.58
C PRO A 55 -11.44 7.48 7.34
N VAL A 56 -12.21 8.03 6.40
CA VAL A 56 -12.61 7.35 5.15
C VAL A 56 -11.40 7.13 4.25
N TRP A 57 -10.61 8.18 3.98
CA TRP A 57 -9.39 8.07 3.18
C TRP A 57 -8.34 7.20 3.87
N SER A 58 -8.13 7.36 5.18
CA SER A 58 -7.16 6.55 5.91
C SER A 58 -7.48 5.05 5.90
N ALA A 59 -8.77 4.68 5.98
CA ALA A 59 -9.20 3.30 5.85
C ALA A 59 -8.99 2.78 4.41
N ALA A 60 -9.29 3.60 3.41
CA ALA A 60 -9.13 3.25 2.01
C ALA A 60 -7.66 3.08 1.61
N ALA A 61 -6.82 4.03 1.98
CA ALA A 61 -5.39 4.01 1.75
C ALA A 61 -4.73 2.78 2.40
N SER A 62 -5.15 2.41 3.61
CA SER A 62 -4.69 1.19 4.28
C SER A 62 -5.04 -0.08 3.49
N LYS A 63 -6.28 -0.18 3.00
CA LYS A 63 -6.71 -1.31 2.14
C LYS A 63 -5.93 -1.37 0.84
N LEU A 64 -5.70 -0.23 0.17
CA LEU A 64 -4.96 -0.18 -1.08
C LEU A 64 -3.49 -0.60 -0.90
N LEU A 65 -2.85 -0.17 0.20
CA LEU A 65 -1.51 -0.63 0.55
C LEU A 65 -1.46 -2.15 0.72
N ASP A 66 -2.38 -2.73 1.50
CA ASP A 66 -2.35 -4.15 1.83
C ASP A 66 -2.86 -5.09 0.71
N GLU A 67 -3.86 -4.68 -0.07
CA GLU A 67 -4.54 -5.53 -1.06
C GLU A 67 -4.05 -5.30 -2.51
N VAL A 68 -3.45 -4.15 -2.79
CA VAL A 68 -3.02 -3.77 -4.16
C VAL A 68 -1.50 -3.71 -4.24
N LEU A 69 -0.87 -2.83 -3.46
CA LEU A 69 0.58 -2.59 -3.59
C LEU A 69 1.40 -3.74 -2.99
N ARG A 70 1.08 -4.19 -1.77
CA ARG A 70 1.85 -5.25 -1.10
C ARG A 70 1.91 -6.56 -1.91
N PRO A 71 0.82 -7.09 -2.49
CA PRO A 71 0.89 -8.32 -3.27
C PRO A 71 1.75 -8.18 -4.54
N VAL A 72 1.81 -6.99 -5.14
CA VAL A 72 2.65 -6.72 -6.30
C VAL A 72 4.11 -6.64 -5.87
N VAL A 73 4.44 -5.79 -4.90
CA VAL A 73 5.82 -5.61 -4.39
C VAL A 73 6.41 -6.93 -3.89
N ARG A 74 5.61 -7.80 -3.26
CA ARG A 74 6.08 -9.11 -2.78
C ARG A 74 6.40 -10.11 -3.90
N LYS A 75 5.82 -9.92 -5.10
CA LYS A 75 6.11 -10.75 -6.28
C LYS A 75 7.26 -10.20 -7.12
N LEU A 76 7.70 -8.96 -6.85
CA LEU A 76 8.82 -8.35 -7.54
C LEU A 76 10.15 -9.03 -7.14
N PRO A 77 11.10 -9.14 -8.08
CA PRO A 77 12.46 -9.55 -7.74
C PRO A 77 13.14 -8.51 -6.82
N PRO A 78 14.14 -8.90 -6.03
CA PRO A 78 14.82 -8.02 -5.08
C PRO A 78 15.32 -6.71 -5.69
N ASP A 79 15.88 -6.76 -6.90
CA ASP A 79 16.40 -5.57 -7.61
C ASP A 79 15.29 -4.56 -7.91
N ARG A 80 14.09 -5.04 -8.24
CA ARG A 80 12.93 -4.19 -8.48
C ARG A 80 12.37 -3.61 -7.19
N VAL A 81 12.42 -4.36 -6.08
CA VAL A 81 12.04 -3.84 -4.77
C VAL A 81 13.01 -2.74 -4.31
N ALA A 82 14.31 -2.91 -4.55
CA ALA A 82 15.32 -1.89 -4.29
C ALA A 82 15.06 -0.63 -5.13
N ALA A 83 14.73 -0.77 -6.41
CA ALA A 83 14.38 0.36 -7.27
C ALA A 83 13.13 1.13 -6.77
N VAL A 84 12.11 0.44 -6.23
CA VAL A 84 10.97 1.11 -5.59
C VAL A 84 11.43 1.88 -4.35
N GLU A 85 12.28 1.27 -3.52
CA GLU A 85 12.81 1.92 -2.32
C GLU A 85 13.60 3.19 -2.64
N GLU A 86 14.48 3.14 -3.65
CA GLU A 86 15.24 4.29 -4.14
C GLU A 86 14.33 5.39 -4.69
N ALA A 87 13.30 5.01 -5.45
CA ALA A 87 12.32 5.96 -5.98
C ALA A 87 11.52 6.64 -4.84
N VAL A 88 11.11 5.89 -3.81
CA VAL A 88 10.46 6.43 -2.60
C VAL A 88 11.40 7.37 -1.83
N GLY A 89 12.69 7.03 -1.78
CA GLY A 89 13.71 7.88 -1.16
C GLY A 89 13.95 9.18 -1.94
N SER A 90 13.82 9.13 -3.26
CA SER A 90 14.04 10.27 -4.15
C SER A 90 12.84 11.21 -4.24
N SER A 91 11.62 10.72 -3.98
CA SER A 91 10.37 11.50 -4.12
C SER A 91 9.97 12.32 -2.88
N GLY A 92 10.78 12.38 -1.81
CA GLY A 92 10.41 13.19 -0.65
C GLY A 92 11.39 13.26 0.51
N SER A 93 10.84 13.62 1.69
CA SER A 93 11.58 13.87 2.92
C SER A 93 12.37 12.65 3.42
N SER A 94 13.55 12.91 3.98
CA SER A 94 14.39 11.94 4.69
C SER A 94 13.56 11.08 5.64
N GLY A 95 13.49 9.77 5.39
CA GLY A 95 12.73 8.80 6.19
C GLY A 95 11.66 8.00 5.42
N ARG A 96 11.28 8.40 4.20
CA ARG A 96 10.28 7.66 3.40
C ARG A 96 10.75 6.27 2.96
N ALA A 97 12.02 6.14 2.55
CA ALA A 97 12.60 4.84 2.20
C ALA A 97 12.61 3.88 3.41
N GLU A 98 12.86 4.40 4.61
CA GLU A 98 12.80 3.62 5.84
C GLU A 98 11.36 3.20 6.19
N ALA A 99 10.39 4.11 6.05
CA ALA A 99 8.97 3.79 6.23
C ALA A 99 8.49 2.70 5.26
N PHE A 100 8.95 2.74 4.00
CA PHE A 100 8.68 1.68 3.02
C PHE A 100 9.30 0.34 3.44
N ARG A 101 10.58 0.33 3.84
CA ARG A 101 11.26 -0.87 4.34
C ARG A 101 10.54 -1.50 5.54
N ASP A 102 10.12 -0.66 6.49
CA ASP A 102 9.44 -1.10 7.70
C ASP A 102 8.04 -1.63 7.38
N TRP A 103 7.26 -0.95 6.53
CA TRP A 103 5.98 -1.43 6.03
C TRP A 103 6.09 -2.79 5.31
N ASN A 104 7.12 -2.97 4.46
CA ASN A 104 7.37 -4.24 3.76
C ASN A 104 7.84 -5.35 4.73
N ARG A 105 8.47 -4.99 5.85
CA ARG A 105 8.99 -5.93 6.86
C ARG A 105 7.96 -6.32 7.92
N ARG A 106 7.08 -5.42 8.36
CA ARG A 106 6.15 -5.63 9.48
C ARG A 106 5.23 -6.84 9.26
N GLU A 107 4.70 -7.03 8.06
CA GLU A 107 3.79 -8.15 7.78
C GLU A 107 4.48 -9.52 7.64
N ARG A 108 5.77 -9.56 7.26
CA ARG A 108 6.60 -10.77 7.41
C ARG A 108 6.71 -11.22 8.87
N ARG A 109 6.68 -10.28 9.83
CA ARG A 109 6.69 -10.60 11.27
C ARG A 109 5.31 -10.94 11.83
N THR A 110 4.23 -10.35 11.30
CA THR A 110 2.85 -10.68 11.73
C THR A 110 2.37 -12.02 11.17
N LEU A 111 2.84 -12.47 10.00
CA LEU A 111 2.58 -13.83 9.49
C LEU A 111 3.25 -14.93 10.35
N GLY A 112 4.30 -14.62 11.10
CA GLY A 112 4.86 -15.51 12.12
C GLY A 112 4.00 -15.67 13.37
N ARG A 113 3.01 -14.78 13.60
CA ARG A 113 2.10 -14.85 14.77
C ARG A 113 0.65 -15.16 14.42
N LEU A 114 0.23 -15.00 13.16
CA LEU A 114 -1.12 -15.34 12.72
C LEU A 114 -1.29 -16.79 12.26
N GLY A 115 -0.19 -17.55 12.09
CA GLY A 115 -0.21 -18.99 11.79
C GLY A 115 -0.43 -19.93 12.99
N ARG A 116 -0.49 -19.43 14.24
CA ARG A 116 -0.59 -20.26 15.46
C ARG A 116 -1.93 -20.16 16.19
N ARG A 117 -3.04 -19.88 15.50
CA ARG A 117 -4.39 -19.92 16.10
C ARG A 117 -5.42 -20.77 15.35
N ILE A 118 -5.03 -21.50 14.31
CA ILE A 118 -5.93 -22.45 13.62
C ILE A 118 -5.30 -23.85 13.59
N ALA A 119 -4.95 -24.37 14.77
CA ALA A 119 -4.61 -25.78 14.98
C ALA A 119 -4.83 -26.11 16.46
N GLY A 120 -6.09 -26.33 16.85
CA GLY A 120 -6.41 -26.58 18.26
C GLY A 120 -7.88 -26.71 18.58
N ARG A 121 -8.67 -27.37 17.71
CA ARG A 121 -9.99 -27.86 18.11
C ARG A 121 -10.24 -29.23 17.51
N VAL A 122 -9.57 -30.25 18.05
CA VAL A 122 -9.96 -31.66 17.89
C VAL A 122 -9.68 -32.42 19.19
N ARG A 123 -10.68 -33.26 19.54
CA ARG A 123 -10.70 -34.36 20.54
C ARG A 123 -11.23 -33.94 21.93
N ARG A 124 -12.52 -34.12 22.28
CA ARG A 124 -13.35 -35.35 22.52
C ARG A 124 -12.71 -36.32 23.51
N GLY A 125 -13.38 -36.51 24.65
CA GLY A 125 -13.04 -37.46 25.70
C GLY A 125 -13.33 -36.83 27.05
#